data_AF-A0A2V6DNA3-F1
#
_entry.id   AF-A0A2V6DNA3-F1
#
_cell.length_a   1.000
_cell.length_b   1.000
_cell.length_c   1.000
_cell.angle_alpha   90.00
_cell.angle_beta   90.00
_cell.angle_gamma   90.00
#
_symmetry.space_group_name_H-M   'P 1'
#
loop_
_entity.id
_entity.type
_entity.pdbx_description
1 polymer ?
#
loop_
_entity_poly.entity_id
_entity_poly.type
_entity_poly.pdbx_seq_one_letter_code
_entity_poly.pdbx_strand_id
1 'polypeptide(L)' 'MGPAAAPYIAEIMDALAEKKVASVIRIIPDPGKDIGMINILSQFRCSRELPISTVETLVDGLDRL' A
#
# COMPACT_ATOMS: atom_id res chain seq x y z
N MET A 1 9.80 7.49 5.16
CA MET A 1 8.46 7.81 5.73
C MET A 1 8.49 7.50 7.21
N GLY A 2 8.07 8.44 8.07
CA GLY A 2 8.10 8.28 9.53
C GLY A 2 6.75 7.88 10.12
N PRO A 3 6.69 7.46 11.40
CA PRO A 3 5.48 7.01 12.07
C PRO A 3 4.37 8.08 12.15
N ALA A 4 4.69 9.37 12.00
CA ALA A 4 3.71 10.44 11.93
C ALA A 4 2.78 10.34 10.70
N ALA A 5 3.16 9.60 9.67
CA ALA A 5 2.33 9.38 8.49
C ALA A 5 1.30 8.25 8.67
N ALA A 6 1.42 7.49 9.76
CA ALA A 6 0.58 6.34 10.05
C ALA A 6 -0.94 6.67 10.07
N PRO A 7 -1.44 7.70 10.78
CA PRO A 7 -2.88 7.99 10.82
C PRO A 7 -3.47 8.31 9.44
N TYR A 8 -2.74 9.05 8.60
CA TYR A 8 -3.18 9.36 7.24
C TYR A 8 -3.28 8.11 6.36
N ILE A 9 -2.38 7.14 6.54
CA ILE A 9 -2.43 5.87 5.83
C ILE A 9 -3.64 5.03 6.28
N ALA A 10 -3.97 5.05 7.57
CA ALA A 10 -5.17 4.39 8.07
C ALA A 10 -6.44 4.98 7.44
N GLU A 11 -6.59 6.31 7.42
CA GLU A 11 -7.75 6.97 6.80
C GLU A 11 -7.90 6.63 5.31
N ILE A 12 -6.79 6.60 4.55
CA ILE A 12 -6.80 6.20 3.14
C ILE A 12 -7.29 4.76 3.00
N MET A 13 -6.82 3.85 3.85
CA MET A 13 -7.17 2.44 3.78
C MET A 13 -8.63 2.18 4.16
N ASP A 14 -9.16 2.88 5.16
CA ASP A 14 -10.58 2.85 5.51
C ASP A 14 -11.46 3.33 4.33
N ALA A 15 -11.07 4.42 3.68
CA ALA A 15 -11.78 4.93 2.51
C ALA A 15 -11.75 3.96 1.32
N LEU A 16 -10.64 3.24 1.11
CA LEU A 16 -10.52 2.22 0.06
C LEU A 16 -11.37 0.98 0.37
N ALA A 17 -11.44 0.58 1.65
CA ALA A 17 -12.27 -0.52 2.11
C ALA A 17 -13.77 -0.19 1.94
N GLU A 18 -14.19 1.03 2.32
CA GLU A 18 -15.57 1.51 2.12
C GLU A 18 -15.97 1.50 0.64
N LYS A 19 -15.03 1.88 -0.24
CA LYS A 19 -15.23 1.87 -1.70
C LYS A 19 -15.13 0.49 -2.34
N LYS A 20 -14.87 -0.57 -1.56
CA LYS A 20 -14.71 -1.97 -2.03
C LYS A 20 -13.68 -2.09 -3.16
N VAL A 21 -12.57 -1.38 -3.03
CA VAL A 21 -11.46 -1.51 -3.98
C VAL A 21 -10.97 -2.97 -3.95
N ALA A 22 -10.71 -3.54 -5.13
CA ALA A 22 -10.32 -4.94 -5.23
C ALA A 22 -8.85 -5.19 -4.89
N SER A 23 -7.96 -4.24 -5.21
CA SER A 23 -6.53 -4.32 -4.97
C SER A 23 -5.88 -2.94 -5.12
N VAL A 24 -4.76 -2.72 -4.44
CA VAL A 24 -3.92 -1.52 -4.57
C VAL A 24 -2.56 -1.94 -5.09
N ILE A 25 -2.14 -1.34 -6.20
CA ILE A 25 -0.81 -1.56 -6.79
C ILE A 25 0.03 -0.31 -6.53
N ARG A 26 1.17 -0.50 -5.88
CA ARG A 26 2.13 0.55 -5.54
C ARG A 26 3.34 0.44 -6.45
N ILE A 27 3.71 1.53 -7.12
CA ILE A 27 4.89 1.58 -7.99
C ILE A 27 6.01 2.29 -7.24
N ILE A 28 7.10 1.57 -6.97
CA ILE A 28 8.22 2.04 -6.15
C ILE A 28 9.53 1.63 -6.85
N PRO A 29 10.22 2.57 -7.50
CA PRO A 29 11.42 2.29 -8.31
C PRO A 29 12.61 1.69 -7.55
N ASP A 30 12.60 1.73 -6.22
CA ASP A 30 13.60 1.10 -5.35
C ASP A 30 12.87 0.56 -4.10
N PRO A 31 12.29 -0.65 -4.17
CA PRO A 31 11.50 -1.20 -3.07
C PRO A 31 12.35 -1.46 -1.82
N GLY A 32 13.67 -1.63 -1.97
CA GLY A 32 14.62 -1.76 -0.86
C GLY A 32 14.73 -0.51 0.01
N LYS A 33 14.39 0.67 -0.52
CA LYS A 33 14.32 1.93 0.23
C LYS A 33 12.96 2.21 0.88
N ASP A 34 11.96 1.36 0.62
CA ASP A 34 10.58 1.53 1.10
C ASP A 34 10.27 0.83 2.44
N ILE A 35 11.32 0.51 3.21
CA ILE A 35 11.22 -0.22 4.50
C ILE A 35 10.21 0.44 5.47
N GLY A 36 10.13 1.78 5.47
CA GLY A 36 9.24 2.51 6.37
C GLY A 36 7.76 2.27 6.09
N MET A 37 7.34 2.22 4.81
CA MET A 37 5.92 2.09 4.46
C MET A 37 5.45 0.63 4.57
N ILE A 38 6.30 -0.35 4.25
CA ILE A 38 6.01 -1.77 4.49
C ILE A 38 5.82 -2.04 5.99
N ASN A 39 6.68 -1.47 6.85
CA ASN A 39 6.56 -1.64 8.30
C ASN A 39 5.29 -0.98 8.87
N ILE A 40 4.92 0.20 8.35
CA ILE A 40 3.68 0.88 8.73
C ILE A 40 2.46 0.06 8.30
N LEU A 41 2.40 -0.41 7.05
CA LEU A 41 1.31 -1.25 6.55
C LEU A 41 1.20 -2.58 7.30
N SER A 42 2.33 -3.18 7.68
CA SER A 42 2.36 -4.39 8.52
C SER A 42 1.81 -4.13 9.94
N GLN A 43 2.07 -2.96 10.51
CA GLN A 43 1.54 -2.58 11.83
C GLN A 43 0.03 -2.34 11.80
N PHE A 44 -0.47 -1.80 10.69
CA PHE A 44 -1.89 -1.53 10.56
C PHE A 44 -2.76 -2.78 10.46
N ARG A 45 -2.17 -3.98 10.29
CA ARG A 45 -2.90 -5.19 9.88
C ARG A 45 -3.99 -4.81 8.88
N CYS A 46 -3.64 -3.94 7.92
CA CYS A 46 -4.57 -3.41 6.95
C CYS A 46 -5.36 -4.59 6.42
N SER A 47 -6.67 -4.55 6.69
CA SER A 47 -7.50 -5.73 6.75
C SER A 47 -7.18 -6.59 5.53
N ARG A 48 -7.01 -7.89 5.76
CA ARG A 48 -6.73 -8.94 4.77
C ARG A 48 -7.65 -8.90 3.52
N GLU A 49 -8.67 -8.05 3.58
CA GLU A 49 -9.67 -7.68 2.61
C GLU A 49 -9.14 -6.82 1.44
N LEU A 50 -8.09 -6.00 1.61
CA LEU A 50 -7.51 -5.19 0.52
C LEU A 50 -6.07 -5.62 0.18
N PRO A 51 -5.87 -6.47 -0.84
CA PRO A 51 -4.54 -6.84 -1.31
C PRO A 51 -3.73 -5.61 -1.73
N ILE A 52 -2.51 -5.49 -1.22
CA ILE A 52 -1.56 -4.45 -1.64
C ILE A 52 -0.36 -5.14 -2.28
N SER A 53 -0.07 -4.81 -3.54
CA SER A 53 1.11 -5.27 -4.26
C SER A 53 2.08 -4.12 -4.49
N THR A 54 3.37 -4.39 -4.35
CA THR A 54 4.42 -3.43 -4.73
C THR A 54 5.12 -3.94 -6.00
N VAL A 55 5.32 -3.05 -6.96
CA VAL A 55 6.05 -3.26 -8.22
C VAL A 55 7.10 -2.17 -8.38
N GLU A 56 8.16 -2.46 -9.12
CA GLU A 56 9.21 -1.48 -9.37
C GLU A 56 8.81 -0.48 -10.48
N THR A 57 8.12 -0.99 -11.50
CA THR A 57 7.78 -0.20 -12.68
C THR A 57 6.27 -0.09 -12.88
N LEU A 58 5.85 0.97 -13.58
CA LEU A 58 4.46 1.13 -14.02
C LEU A 58 4.03 -0.03 -14.93
N VAL A 59 4.94 -0.53 -15.77
CA VAL A 59 4.65 -1.63 -16.69
C VAL A 59 4.27 -2.89 -15.92
N ASP A 60 5.05 -3.27 -14.90
CA ASP A 60 4.74 -4.39 -14.01
C ASP A 60 3.41 -4.19 -13.26
N GLY A 61 3.06 -2.93 -12.97
CA GLY A 61 1.80 -2.61 -12.31
C GLY A 61 0.60 -2.81 -13.22
N LEU A 62 0.71 -2.42 -14.48
CA LEU A 62 -0.34 -2.60 -15.48
C LEU A 62 -0.58 -4.08 -15.79
N ASP A 63 0.45 -4.93 -15.73
CA ASP A 63 0.33 -6.38 -15.92
C ASP A 63 -0.47 -7.09 -14.80
N ARG A 64 -0.65 -6.42 -13.65
CA ARG A 64 -1.35 -6.94 -12.46
C ARG A 64 -2.78 -6.42 -12.28
N LEU A 65 -3.29 -5.66 -13.26
CA LEU A 65 -4.66 -5.14 -13.27
C LEU A 65 -5.69 -6.19 -13.71
#